data_AF-A0A537HE51-F1
#
_entry.id   AF-A0A537HE51-F1
#
_cell.length_a   1.000
_cell.length_b   1.000
_cell.length_c   1.000
_cell.angle_alpha   90.00
_cell.angle_beta   90.00
_cell.angle_gamma   90.00
#
_symmetry.space_group_name_H-M   'P 1'
#
loop_
_entity.id
_entity.type
_entity.pdbx_description
1 polymer ?
#
loop_
_entity_poly.entity_id
_entity_poly.type
_entity_poly.pdbx_seq_one_letter_code
_entity_poly.pdbx_strand_id
1 'polypeptide(L)'
;MRTLVLIGIVLVMAIWFNPASNAHAATGAEIPTEGGTWTNPTITIVMTPASNMPWFKASYTYDVNYAIARWAKSIIAYTDSYGSYYLRKLTFVTCVSGVNDTLCGTPNIRVQFIQSFGSQSAGLGLTSVRIQQNSGTFVPPTTTTLAAYDPTNTTQLTDTDMINIASHEFGHALGLNHATVSVTDDGTFELMFLSYGQAVSNPRNSLEAPSTLDMYALSNVYDWLANPSGFTGPGHPVTIYSLPLRKKPVQAQTVSWQIVGPPAPAELRRYSEK
;
A
#
# COMPACT_ATOMS: atom_id res chain seq x y z
N MET A 1 -47.71 0.18 -26.16
CA MET A 1 -46.96 1.06 -25.24
C MET A 1 -45.97 0.19 -24.49
N ARG A 2 -44.67 0.48 -24.61
CA ARG A 2 -43.57 -0.26 -24.00
C ARG A 2 -43.32 0.29 -22.60
N THR A 3 -43.41 -0.54 -21.58
CA THR A 3 -43.00 -0.19 -20.22
C THR A 3 -41.55 -0.63 -20.04
N LEU A 4 -40.63 0.32 -20.07
CA LEU A 4 -39.23 0.13 -19.71
C LEU A 4 -39.15 0.08 -18.17
N VAL A 5 -38.79 -1.08 -17.63
CA VAL A 5 -38.43 -1.24 -16.22
C VAL A 5 -36.93 -0.98 -16.10
N LEU A 6 -36.57 0.19 -15.59
CA LEU A 6 -35.21 0.53 -15.19
C LEU A 6 -34.92 -0.18 -13.85
N ILE A 7 -34.17 -1.28 -13.91
CA ILE A 7 -33.58 -1.90 -12.71
C ILE A 7 -32.25 -1.20 -12.45
N GLY A 8 -32.25 -0.24 -11.53
CA GLY A 8 -31.03 0.33 -10.97
C GLY A 8 -30.45 -0.63 -9.94
N ILE A 9 -29.41 -1.36 -10.31
CA ILE A 9 -28.61 -2.13 -9.35
C ILE A 9 -27.64 -1.17 -8.67
N VAL A 10 -28.02 -0.67 -7.49
CA VAL A 10 -27.06 -0.04 -6.57
C VAL A 10 -26.32 -1.19 -5.88
N LEU A 11 -25.10 -1.46 -6.32
CA LEU A 11 -24.23 -2.46 -5.73
C LEU A 11 -23.59 -1.86 -4.47
N VAL A 12 -24.26 -1.99 -3.33
CA VAL A 12 -23.65 -1.68 -2.03
C VAL A 12 -22.64 -2.79 -1.73
N MET A 13 -21.35 -2.50 -1.93
CA MET A 13 -20.26 -3.37 -1.47
C MET A 13 -20.34 -3.46 0.06
N ALA A 14 -20.76 -4.61 0.57
CA ALA A 14 -20.54 -4.96 1.97
C ALA A 14 -19.03 -5.10 2.17
N ILE A 15 -18.38 -4.06 2.70
CA ILE A 15 -16.97 -4.12 3.09
C ILE A 15 -16.93 -4.98 4.36
N TRP A 16 -16.59 -6.26 4.21
CA TRP A 16 -16.20 -7.08 5.35
C TRP A 16 -14.95 -6.42 5.95
N PHE A 17 -15.07 -6.00 7.22
CA PHE A 17 -14.02 -5.36 8.01
C PHE A 17 -12.94 -6.39 8.39
N ASN A 18 -12.14 -6.82 7.42
CA ASN A 18 -10.81 -7.31 7.72
C ASN A 18 -9.86 -6.11 7.69
N PRO A 19 -9.38 -5.62 8.85
CA PRO A 19 -8.34 -4.61 8.86
C PRO A 19 -7.11 -5.18 8.14
N ALA A 20 -6.43 -4.36 7.34
CA ALA A 20 -5.12 -4.76 6.83
C ALA A 20 -4.16 -4.85 8.03
N SER A 21 -3.46 -5.99 8.16
CA SER A 21 -2.33 -6.10 9.09
C SER A 21 -1.15 -5.34 8.51
N ASN A 22 -0.45 -4.56 9.33
CA ASN A 22 0.86 -4.03 8.96
C ASN A 22 1.87 -5.16 9.12
N ALA A 23 2.56 -5.55 8.04
CA ALA A 23 3.73 -6.42 8.18
C ALA A 23 4.91 -5.59 8.70
N HIS A 24 5.62 -6.07 9.72
CA HIS A 24 6.78 -5.36 10.26
C HIS A 24 7.98 -5.58 9.36
N ALA A 25 8.47 -4.52 8.73
CA ALA A 25 9.64 -4.60 7.87
C ALA A 25 10.85 -5.17 8.60
N ALA A 26 11.70 -5.89 7.87
CA ALA A 26 12.89 -6.48 8.47
C ALA A 26 13.85 -5.43 9.02
N THR A 27 14.46 -5.73 10.17
CA THR A 27 15.45 -4.84 10.77
C THR A 27 16.63 -4.60 9.82
N GLY A 28 16.87 -3.33 9.47
CA GLY A 28 17.94 -2.95 8.54
C GLY A 28 17.60 -3.07 7.06
N ALA A 29 16.35 -3.41 6.71
CA ALA A 29 15.89 -3.35 5.33
C ALA A 29 15.84 -1.91 4.80
N GLU A 30 16.03 -1.80 3.49
CA GLU A 30 15.99 -0.55 2.74
C GLU A 30 15.03 -0.67 1.56
N ILE A 31 14.44 0.45 1.14
CA ILE A 31 13.62 0.53 -0.07
C ILE A 31 13.97 1.82 -0.83
N PRO A 32 14.47 1.73 -2.07
CA PRO A 32 14.56 2.87 -2.97
C PRO A 32 13.17 3.32 -3.45
N THR A 33 13.05 4.57 -3.89
CA THR A 33 11.86 5.05 -4.61
C THR A 33 12.11 5.08 -6.12
N GLU A 34 11.04 5.07 -6.90
CA GLU A 34 11.11 5.22 -8.36
C GLU A 34 11.62 6.61 -8.78
N GLY A 35 11.60 7.59 -7.86
CA GLY A 35 11.89 8.98 -8.16
C GLY A 35 10.76 9.71 -8.88
N GLY A 36 9.52 9.31 -8.58
CA GLY A 36 8.31 9.94 -9.06
C GLY A 36 7.20 9.93 -8.01
N THR A 37 6.35 10.96 -8.04
CA THR A 37 5.05 10.98 -7.33
C THR A 37 3.95 11.49 -8.27
N TRP A 38 2.72 11.12 -7.98
CA TRP A 38 1.55 11.84 -8.51
C TRP A 38 1.43 13.21 -7.84
N THR A 39 0.95 14.19 -8.60
CA THR A 39 0.71 15.56 -8.09
C THR A 39 -0.73 15.81 -7.70
N ASN A 40 -1.64 14.88 -8.04
CA ASN A 40 -3.03 14.90 -7.61
C ASN A 40 -3.24 13.83 -6.51
N PRO A 41 -3.90 14.16 -5.39
CA PRO A 41 -4.23 13.17 -4.34
C PRO A 41 -5.16 12.06 -4.85
N THR A 42 -5.99 12.35 -5.85
CA THR A 42 -6.84 11.37 -6.49
C THR A 42 -6.12 10.73 -7.66
N ILE A 43 -5.81 9.45 -7.52
CA ILE A 43 -5.14 8.65 -8.53
C ILE A 43 -6.21 7.79 -9.22
N THR A 44 -6.38 8.00 -10.52
CA THR A 44 -7.34 7.26 -11.35
C THR A 44 -6.67 6.07 -12.02
N ILE A 45 -7.31 4.91 -11.94
CA ILE A 45 -6.80 3.63 -12.46
C ILE A 45 -7.84 3.06 -13.42
N VAL A 46 -7.44 2.75 -14.65
CA VAL A 46 -8.29 2.04 -15.62
C VAL A 46 -7.71 0.64 -15.87
N MET A 47 -8.51 -0.38 -15.56
CA MET A 47 -8.21 -1.77 -15.89
C MET A 47 -8.84 -2.13 -17.23
N THR A 48 -8.08 -2.78 -18.10
CA THR A 48 -8.55 -3.29 -19.39
C THR A 48 -8.56 -4.82 -19.36
N PRO A 49 -9.71 -5.45 -19.06
CA PRO A 49 -9.82 -6.90 -19.04
C PRO A 49 -9.55 -7.51 -20.41
N ALA A 50 -8.94 -8.69 -20.44
CA ALA A 50 -8.78 -9.47 -21.66
C ALA A 50 -9.93 -10.49 -21.83
N SER A 51 -11.18 -10.06 -21.64
CA SER A 51 -12.36 -10.93 -21.51
C SER A 51 -12.62 -11.89 -22.68
N ASN A 52 -12.11 -11.57 -23.87
CA ASN A 52 -12.24 -12.41 -25.07
C ASN A 52 -11.10 -13.42 -25.21
N MET A 53 -10.14 -13.43 -24.29
CA MET A 53 -8.97 -14.30 -24.35
C MET A 53 -9.15 -15.51 -23.45
N PRO A 54 -8.87 -16.74 -23.94
CA PRO A 54 -9.10 -17.97 -23.18
C PRO A 54 -8.17 -18.15 -21.98
N TRP A 55 -7.02 -17.46 -21.96
CA TRP A 55 -6.07 -17.50 -20.86
C TRP A 55 -6.42 -16.55 -19.71
N PHE A 56 -7.38 -15.65 -19.90
CA PHE A 56 -7.77 -14.64 -18.91
C PHE A 56 -8.84 -15.18 -17.96
N LYS A 57 -8.60 -15.08 -16.65
CA LYS A 57 -9.62 -15.37 -15.64
C LYS A 57 -10.46 -14.13 -15.39
N ALA A 58 -11.78 -14.27 -15.45
CA ALA A 58 -12.70 -13.15 -15.21
C ALA A 58 -12.53 -12.51 -13.81
N SER A 59 -12.09 -13.30 -12.81
CA SER A 59 -11.78 -12.83 -11.45
C SER A 59 -10.65 -11.80 -11.40
N TYR A 60 -9.69 -11.83 -12.32
CA TYR A 60 -8.49 -10.98 -12.24
C TYR A 60 -8.78 -9.48 -12.18
N THR A 61 -9.86 -9.02 -12.82
CA THR A 61 -10.25 -7.60 -12.71
C THR A 61 -10.67 -7.24 -11.29
N TYR A 62 -11.40 -8.14 -10.62
CA TYR A 62 -11.76 -7.98 -9.22
C TYR A 62 -10.53 -8.07 -8.31
N ASP A 63 -9.61 -9.00 -8.60
CA ASP A 63 -8.39 -9.22 -7.83
C ASP A 63 -7.49 -7.98 -7.82
N VAL A 64 -7.30 -7.33 -8.97
CA VAL A 64 -6.58 -6.05 -9.08
C VAL A 64 -7.27 -4.95 -8.27
N ASN A 65 -8.59 -4.82 -8.41
CA ASN A 65 -9.34 -3.84 -7.63
C ASN A 65 -9.21 -4.08 -6.11
N TYR A 66 -9.23 -5.35 -5.71
CA TYR A 66 -9.04 -5.75 -4.32
C TYR A 66 -7.63 -5.44 -3.82
N ALA A 67 -6.59 -5.66 -4.63
CA ALA A 67 -5.21 -5.25 -4.32
C ALA A 67 -5.09 -3.74 -4.05
N ILE A 68 -5.68 -2.91 -4.91
CA ILE A 68 -5.71 -1.44 -4.73
C ILE A 68 -6.45 -1.05 -3.44
N ALA A 69 -7.59 -1.68 -3.17
CA ALA A 69 -8.34 -1.45 -1.94
C ALA A 69 -7.54 -1.83 -0.68
N ARG A 70 -6.67 -2.85 -0.76
CA ARG A 70 -5.79 -3.24 0.34
C ARG A 70 -4.70 -2.20 0.64
N TRP A 71 -4.18 -1.50 -0.37
CA TRP A 71 -3.30 -0.35 -0.14
C TRP A 71 -4.00 0.77 0.62
N ALA A 72 -5.23 1.12 0.25
CA ALA A 72 -6.01 2.13 0.99
C ALA A 72 -6.22 1.73 2.45
N LYS A 73 -6.55 0.45 2.71
CA LYS A 73 -6.68 -0.08 4.07
C LYS A 73 -5.36 -0.04 4.85
N SER A 74 -4.24 -0.35 4.19
CA SER A 74 -2.92 -0.37 4.80
C SER A 74 -2.43 1.04 5.15
N ILE A 75 -2.75 2.04 4.31
CA ILE A 75 -2.52 3.46 4.63
C ILE A 75 -3.27 3.84 5.92
N ILE A 76 -4.53 3.44 6.07
CA ILE A 76 -5.31 3.71 7.29
C ILE A 76 -4.63 3.06 8.50
N ALA A 77 -4.34 1.76 8.43
CA ALA A 77 -3.72 1.00 9.52
C ALA A 77 -2.34 1.54 9.92
N TYR A 78 -1.50 1.91 8.95
CA TYR A 78 -0.21 2.55 9.18
C TYR A 78 -0.39 3.90 9.86
N THR A 79 -1.27 4.75 9.33
CA THR A 79 -1.44 6.10 9.86
C THR A 79 -2.06 6.14 11.26
N ASP A 80 -2.94 5.19 11.60
CA ASP A 80 -3.44 5.01 12.97
C ASP A 80 -2.32 4.62 13.95
N SER A 81 -1.32 3.87 13.49
CA SER A 81 -0.26 3.32 14.33
C SER A 81 0.97 4.23 14.43
N TYR A 82 1.30 4.97 13.37
CA TYR A 82 2.58 5.67 13.21
C TYR A 82 2.45 7.17 12.88
N GLY A 83 1.26 7.70 12.62
CA GLY A 83 1.03 9.11 12.28
C GLY A 83 0.93 9.38 10.78
N SER A 84 1.50 10.46 10.25
CA SER A 84 1.41 10.83 8.82
C SER A 84 -0.01 10.86 8.24
N TYR A 85 -0.99 11.34 9.02
CA TYR A 85 -2.41 11.38 8.64
C TYR A 85 -2.70 12.10 7.31
N TYR A 86 -1.79 12.96 6.84
CA TYR A 86 -1.88 13.56 5.51
C TYR A 86 -1.95 12.53 4.39
N LEU A 87 -1.38 11.34 4.57
CA LEU A 87 -1.35 10.27 3.57
C LEU A 87 -2.77 9.75 3.26
N ARG A 88 -3.72 9.89 4.20
CA ARG A 88 -5.14 9.57 3.99
C ARG A 88 -5.83 10.44 2.94
N LYS A 89 -5.20 11.54 2.52
CA LYS A 89 -5.69 12.35 1.41
C LYS A 89 -5.54 11.62 0.06
N LEU A 90 -4.67 10.60 -0.03
CA LEU A 90 -4.62 9.74 -1.21
C LEU A 90 -5.92 8.97 -1.38
N THR A 91 -6.52 9.09 -2.56
CA THR A 91 -7.74 8.37 -2.92
C THR A 91 -7.53 7.66 -4.24
N PHE A 92 -7.97 6.40 -4.32
CA PHE A 92 -7.86 5.59 -5.52
C PHE A 92 -9.24 5.44 -6.16
N VAL A 93 -9.35 5.80 -7.44
CA VAL A 93 -10.58 5.63 -8.23
C VAL A 93 -10.31 4.61 -9.32
N THR A 94 -10.95 3.46 -9.23
CA THR A 94 -10.77 2.34 -10.15
C THR A 94 -11.94 2.25 -11.13
N CYS A 95 -11.63 2.16 -12.42
CA CYS A 95 -12.58 1.94 -13.49
C CYS A 95 -12.18 0.72 -14.33
N VAL A 96 -13.16 0.14 -15.02
CA VAL A 96 -13.00 -0.96 -15.97
C VAL A 96 -13.36 -0.47 -17.36
N SER A 97 -12.45 -0.70 -18.32
CA SER A 97 -12.65 -0.27 -19.70
C SER A 97 -13.89 -0.91 -20.33
N GLY A 98 -14.68 -0.08 -21.01
CA GLY A 98 -15.97 -0.49 -21.60
C GLY A 98 -17.12 -0.69 -20.60
N VAL A 99 -16.89 -0.45 -19.30
CA VAL A 99 -17.92 -0.52 -18.25
C VAL A 99 -18.18 0.86 -17.65
N ASN A 100 -17.14 1.49 -17.09
CA ASN A 100 -17.26 2.78 -16.40
C ASN A 100 -15.98 3.64 -16.54
N ASP A 101 -15.15 3.39 -17.54
CA ASP A 101 -13.90 4.12 -17.80
C ASP A 101 -14.08 5.61 -18.08
N THR A 102 -15.26 6.03 -18.52
CA THR A 102 -15.63 7.45 -18.63
C THR A 102 -15.53 8.21 -17.30
N LEU A 103 -15.66 7.53 -16.15
CA LEU A 103 -15.47 8.13 -14.82
C LEU A 103 -14.00 8.45 -14.51
N CYS A 104 -13.05 7.74 -15.14
CA CYS A 104 -11.63 7.90 -14.89
C CYS A 104 -10.92 8.81 -15.92
N GLY A 105 -11.61 9.23 -16.99
CA GLY A 105 -11.09 10.16 -17.99
C GLY A 105 -9.74 9.71 -18.56
N THR A 106 -8.73 10.60 -18.52
CA THR A 106 -7.33 10.24 -18.77
C THR A 106 -6.73 9.68 -17.48
N PRO A 107 -6.50 8.35 -17.37
CA PRO A 107 -6.09 7.76 -16.12
C PRO A 107 -4.63 8.07 -15.77
N ASN A 108 -4.33 8.09 -14.48
CA ASN A 108 -2.94 8.07 -13.98
C ASN A 108 -2.28 6.72 -14.25
N ILE A 109 -3.01 5.62 -14.04
CA ILE A 109 -2.50 4.26 -14.15
C ILE A 109 -3.39 3.46 -15.10
N ARG A 110 -2.78 2.74 -16.04
CA ARG A 110 -3.45 1.71 -16.84
C ARG A 110 -3.00 0.33 -16.38
N VAL A 111 -3.95 -0.56 -16.15
CA VAL A 111 -3.68 -1.98 -15.90
C VAL A 111 -4.12 -2.79 -17.11
N GLN A 112 -3.23 -3.62 -17.61
CA GLN A 112 -3.49 -4.52 -18.74
C GLN A 112 -3.01 -5.93 -18.41
N PHE A 113 -3.58 -6.91 -19.10
CA PHE A 113 -3.26 -8.32 -18.89
C PHE A 113 -2.63 -8.91 -20.15
N ILE A 114 -1.67 -9.80 -19.94
CA ILE A 114 -1.07 -10.63 -20.98
C ILE A 114 -1.13 -12.09 -20.55
N GLN A 115 -0.94 -13.01 -21.50
CA GLN A 115 -0.89 -14.43 -21.16
C GLN A 115 0.31 -14.75 -20.27
N SER A 116 1.52 -14.39 -20.72
CA SER A 116 2.79 -14.61 -20.01
C SER A 116 3.83 -13.65 -20.57
N PHE A 117 4.84 -13.29 -19.78
CA PHE A 117 6.02 -12.57 -20.26
C PHE A 117 6.99 -13.47 -21.05
N GLY A 118 6.74 -14.79 -21.07
CA GLY A 118 7.55 -15.78 -21.78
C GLY A 118 8.89 -16.06 -21.12
N SER A 119 9.58 -17.09 -21.59
CA SER A 119 10.80 -17.61 -20.93
C SER A 119 12.02 -16.67 -20.99
N GLN A 120 11.92 -15.56 -21.72
CA GLN A 120 12.97 -14.53 -21.79
C GLN A 120 12.87 -13.52 -20.64
N SER A 121 11.78 -13.54 -19.87
CA SER A 121 11.57 -12.68 -18.71
C SER A 121 10.95 -13.49 -17.57
N ALA A 122 11.57 -13.46 -16.39
CA ALA A 122 11.00 -14.08 -15.20
C ALA A 122 9.84 -13.29 -14.58
N GLY A 123 9.33 -12.26 -15.27
CA GLY A 123 8.31 -11.36 -14.77
C GLY A 123 6.94 -12.02 -14.61
N LEU A 124 6.25 -11.66 -13.52
CA LEU A 124 4.83 -11.96 -13.30
C LEU A 124 3.97 -10.69 -13.38
N GLY A 125 4.59 -9.54 -13.12
CA GLY A 125 4.06 -8.20 -13.35
C GLY A 125 5.17 -7.29 -13.87
N LEU A 126 4.77 -6.14 -14.40
CA LEU A 126 5.67 -5.04 -14.75
C LEU A 126 4.92 -3.72 -14.77
N THR A 127 5.37 -2.77 -13.97
CA THR A 127 4.94 -1.37 -14.03
C THR A 127 5.98 -0.52 -14.73
N SER A 128 5.62 0.00 -15.91
CA SER A 128 6.42 1.00 -16.61
C SER A 128 6.03 2.39 -16.13
N VAL A 129 6.94 3.03 -15.42
CA VAL A 129 6.82 4.44 -15.02
C VAL A 129 7.54 5.36 -16.00
N ARG A 130 7.03 6.57 -16.16
CA ARG A 130 7.70 7.66 -16.85
C ARG A 130 7.74 8.85 -15.91
N ILE A 131 8.91 9.41 -15.71
CA ILE A 131 9.12 10.54 -14.81
C ILE A 131 9.54 11.74 -15.64
N GLN A 132 8.87 12.87 -15.43
CA GLN A 132 9.23 14.11 -16.09
C GLN A 132 10.56 14.62 -15.54
N GLN A 133 11.55 14.73 -16.43
CA GLN A 133 12.91 15.17 -16.10
C GLN A 133 12.89 16.46 -15.28
N ASN A 134 13.75 16.52 -14.26
CA ASN A 134 13.93 17.66 -13.34
C ASN A 134 12.73 18.00 -12.43
N SER A 135 11.59 17.32 -12.59
CA SER A 135 10.42 17.56 -11.74
C SER A 135 10.18 16.46 -10.71
N GLY A 136 10.62 15.22 -10.94
CA GLY A 136 10.29 14.08 -10.05
C GLY A 136 8.79 13.74 -10.03
N THR A 137 8.04 14.09 -11.09
CA THR A 137 6.60 13.82 -11.20
C THR A 137 6.32 12.74 -12.23
N PHE A 138 5.32 11.90 -11.97
CA PHE A 138 4.90 10.90 -12.94
C PHE A 138 4.20 11.52 -14.15
N VAL A 139 4.50 10.99 -15.34
CA VAL A 139 3.81 11.31 -16.58
C VAL A 139 2.71 10.30 -16.81
N PRO A 140 1.41 10.69 -16.76
CA PRO A 140 0.32 9.77 -16.99
C PRO A 140 0.19 9.38 -18.48
N PRO A 141 -0.29 8.17 -18.79
CA PRO A 141 -0.47 7.06 -17.85
C PRO A 141 0.85 6.31 -17.60
N THR A 142 1.06 5.86 -16.37
CA THR A 142 1.93 4.68 -16.13
C THR A 142 1.19 3.43 -16.56
N THR A 143 1.92 2.37 -16.92
CA THR A 143 1.30 1.12 -17.42
C THR A 143 1.77 -0.06 -16.59
N THR A 144 0.84 -0.70 -15.90
CA THR A 144 1.01 -1.97 -15.19
C THR A 144 0.53 -3.11 -16.08
N THR A 145 1.40 -4.07 -16.35
CA THR A 145 1.12 -5.28 -17.13
C THR A 145 1.18 -6.49 -16.22
N LEU A 146 0.13 -7.31 -16.20
CA LEU A 146 0.01 -8.48 -15.33
C LEU A 146 -0.12 -9.75 -16.18
N ALA A 147 0.67 -10.78 -15.86
CA ALA A 147 0.60 -12.06 -16.53
C ALA A 147 -0.52 -12.94 -15.96
N ALA A 148 -1.14 -13.75 -16.81
CA ALA A 148 -2.12 -14.76 -16.38
C ALA A 148 -1.48 -16.10 -16.01
N TYR A 149 -0.29 -16.37 -16.56
CA TYR A 149 0.52 -17.57 -16.35
C TYR A 149 1.94 -17.20 -15.93
N ASP A 150 2.62 -18.18 -15.35
CA ASP A 150 4.05 -18.11 -15.09
C ASP A 150 4.89 -17.91 -16.38
N PRO A 151 6.20 -17.58 -16.27
CA PRO A 151 7.07 -17.36 -17.43
C PRO A 151 7.19 -18.55 -18.38
N THR A 152 6.99 -19.78 -17.86
CA THR A 152 7.01 -20.99 -18.70
C THR A 152 5.70 -21.23 -19.43
N ASN A 153 4.66 -20.43 -19.14
CA ASN A 153 3.32 -20.54 -19.68
C ASN A 153 2.68 -21.92 -19.43
N THR A 154 2.99 -22.54 -18.29
CA THR A 154 2.49 -23.86 -17.91
C THR A 154 1.52 -23.79 -16.74
N THR A 155 1.67 -22.78 -15.87
CA THR A 155 0.94 -22.69 -14.62
C THR A 155 0.17 -21.38 -14.56
N GLN A 156 -1.17 -21.47 -14.51
CA GLN A 156 -2.02 -20.29 -14.39
C GLN A 156 -1.97 -19.73 -12.96
N LEU A 157 -1.95 -18.41 -12.85
CA LEU A 157 -1.96 -17.73 -11.56
C LEU A 157 -3.30 -17.93 -10.83
N THR A 158 -3.23 -18.10 -9.52
CA THR A 158 -4.44 -18.08 -8.67
C THR A 158 -4.91 -16.65 -8.46
N ASP A 159 -6.10 -16.49 -7.90
CA ASP A 159 -6.61 -15.15 -7.54
C ASP A 159 -5.72 -14.51 -6.45
N THR A 160 -5.23 -15.30 -5.49
CA THR A 160 -4.26 -14.84 -4.49
C THR A 160 -2.95 -14.36 -5.13
N ASP A 161 -2.41 -15.11 -6.10
CA ASP A 161 -1.21 -14.68 -6.83
C ASP A 161 -1.46 -13.34 -7.52
N MET A 162 -2.58 -13.22 -8.24
CA MET A 162 -2.95 -11.99 -8.94
C MET A 162 -3.10 -10.81 -7.97
N ILE A 163 -3.72 -11.00 -6.81
CA ILE A 163 -3.83 -9.96 -5.78
C ILE A 163 -2.45 -9.51 -5.30
N ASN A 164 -1.54 -10.44 -4.99
CA ASN A 164 -0.21 -10.09 -4.48
C ASN A 164 0.64 -9.38 -5.54
N ILE A 165 0.65 -9.90 -6.77
CA ILE A 165 1.41 -9.31 -7.88
C ILE A 165 0.84 -7.94 -8.24
N ALA A 166 -0.48 -7.80 -8.36
CA ALA A 166 -1.10 -6.50 -8.61
C ALA A 166 -0.82 -5.50 -7.47
N SER A 167 -0.78 -5.98 -6.21
CA SER A 167 -0.43 -5.15 -5.06
C SER A 167 1.02 -4.66 -5.11
N HIS A 168 1.96 -5.52 -5.49
CA HIS A 168 3.37 -5.17 -5.70
C HIS A 168 3.51 -4.13 -6.83
N GLU A 169 2.91 -4.41 -7.99
CA GLU A 169 2.95 -3.50 -9.14
C GLU A 169 2.31 -2.14 -8.85
N PHE A 170 1.25 -2.13 -8.03
CA PHE A 170 0.66 -0.87 -7.60
C PHE A 170 1.61 -0.08 -6.69
N GLY A 171 2.47 -0.72 -5.91
CA GLY A 171 3.55 -0.06 -5.15
C GLY A 171 4.50 0.72 -6.07
N HIS A 172 4.91 0.14 -7.19
CA HIS A 172 5.68 0.85 -8.24
C HIS A 172 4.92 2.04 -8.80
N ALA A 173 3.64 1.86 -9.12
CA ALA A 173 2.80 2.94 -9.62
C ALA A 173 2.56 4.06 -8.59
N LEU A 174 2.80 3.80 -7.30
CA LEU A 174 2.81 4.79 -6.23
C LEU A 174 4.18 5.43 -5.98
N GLY A 175 5.27 4.90 -6.53
CA GLY A 175 6.62 5.47 -6.40
C GLY A 175 7.59 4.68 -5.55
N LEU A 176 7.26 3.44 -5.17
CA LEU A 176 8.17 2.55 -4.45
C LEU A 176 8.95 1.67 -5.44
N ASN A 177 10.24 1.48 -5.21
CA ASN A 177 11.03 0.46 -5.92
C ASN A 177 11.10 -0.80 -5.05
N HIS A 178 12.00 -1.73 -5.37
CA HIS A 178 12.13 -2.98 -4.65
C HIS A 178 12.79 -2.82 -3.28
N ALA A 179 12.17 -3.41 -2.26
CA ALA A 179 12.81 -3.61 -0.96
C ALA A 179 14.03 -4.55 -1.09
N THR A 180 15.04 -4.36 -0.22
CA THR A 180 16.30 -5.11 -0.29
C THR A 180 16.25 -6.49 0.36
N VAL A 181 15.19 -6.79 1.12
CA VAL A 181 15.03 -8.04 1.88
C VAL A 181 13.72 -8.72 1.51
N SER A 182 13.71 -10.06 1.44
CA SER A 182 12.57 -10.86 0.97
C SER A 182 11.56 -11.27 2.04
N VAL A 183 11.95 -11.18 3.31
CA VAL A 183 11.17 -11.65 4.45
C VAL A 183 11.09 -10.54 5.48
N THR A 184 9.91 -10.29 6.01
CA THR A 184 9.63 -9.31 7.06
C THR A 184 10.04 -9.87 8.45
N ASP A 185 10.15 -9.02 9.48
CA ASP A 185 10.47 -9.49 10.84
C ASP A 185 9.34 -10.37 11.42
N ASP A 186 8.12 -10.29 10.87
CA ASP A 186 6.98 -11.16 11.20
C ASP A 186 7.03 -12.53 10.49
N GLY A 187 8.05 -12.78 9.66
CA GLY A 187 8.20 -14.02 8.89
C GLY A 187 7.28 -14.11 7.66
N THR A 188 6.65 -13.02 7.24
CA THR A 188 5.86 -12.95 6.00
C THR A 188 6.74 -12.53 4.82
N PHE A 189 6.23 -12.66 3.60
CA PHE A 189 6.92 -12.15 2.42
C PHE A 189 6.89 -10.61 2.40
N GLU A 190 8.01 -9.98 2.07
CA GLU A 190 8.06 -8.53 1.85
C GLU A 190 7.42 -8.20 0.50
N LEU A 191 6.29 -7.48 0.53
CA LEU A 191 5.46 -7.24 -0.66
C LEU A 191 6.27 -6.60 -1.78
N MET A 192 7.12 -5.62 -1.46
CA MET A 192 7.92 -4.91 -2.45
C MET A 192 9.25 -5.59 -2.78
N PHE A 193 9.50 -6.84 -2.37
CA PHE A 193 10.71 -7.55 -2.79
C PHE A 193 10.64 -7.97 -4.27
N LEU A 194 11.75 -7.82 -5.00
CA LEU A 194 11.83 -8.05 -6.46
C LEU A 194 11.35 -9.43 -6.92
N SER A 195 11.67 -10.49 -6.17
CA SER A 195 11.32 -11.86 -6.58
C SER A 195 10.08 -12.32 -5.85
N TYR A 196 9.07 -12.80 -6.59
CA TYR A 196 7.88 -13.38 -6.00
C TYR A 196 8.25 -14.57 -5.11
N GLY A 197 8.21 -14.36 -3.79
CA GLY A 197 8.71 -15.32 -2.79
C GLY A 197 7.74 -16.44 -2.44
N GLN A 198 6.63 -16.55 -3.17
CA GLN A 198 5.61 -17.58 -2.97
C GLN A 198 5.57 -18.54 -4.16
N ALA A 199 5.13 -19.78 -3.89
CA ALA A 199 4.97 -20.77 -4.96
C ALA A 199 3.78 -20.38 -5.84
N VAL A 200 4.03 -20.15 -7.13
CA VAL A 200 2.97 -19.83 -8.10
C VAL A 200 1.89 -20.92 -8.09
N SER A 201 0.63 -20.49 -8.12
CA SER A 201 -0.56 -21.36 -8.14
C SER A 201 -0.80 -22.17 -6.87
N ASN A 202 -0.08 -21.87 -5.78
CA ASN A 202 -0.33 -22.52 -4.51
C ASN A 202 -1.56 -21.90 -3.83
N PRO A 203 -2.65 -22.66 -3.60
CA PRO A 203 -3.87 -22.15 -2.97
C PRO A 203 -3.67 -21.76 -1.50
N ARG A 204 -2.52 -22.11 -0.90
CA ARG A 204 -2.15 -21.75 0.48
C ARG A 204 -1.34 -20.45 0.56
N ASN A 205 -1.10 -19.78 -0.56
CA ASN A 205 -0.42 -18.49 -0.56
C ASN A 205 -1.16 -17.50 0.34
N SER A 206 -0.39 -16.73 1.11
CA SER A 206 -0.90 -15.66 1.96
C SER A 206 -1.10 -14.39 1.16
N LEU A 207 -2.07 -13.59 1.59
CA LEU A 207 -2.27 -12.25 1.06
C LEU A 207 -1.30 -11.29 1.73
N GLU A 208 -0.31 -10.81 0.98
CA GLU A 208 0.75 -9.95 1.51
C GLU A 208 0.30 -8.50 1.56
N ALA A 209 0.61 -7.83 2.66
CA ALA A 209 0.33 -6.41 2.85
C ALA A 209 1.65 -5.62 2.75
N PRO A 210 1.60 -4.34 2.36
CA PRO A 210 2.81 -3.51 2.38
C PRO A 210 3.36 -3.44 3.79
N SER A 211 4.68 -3.53 3.92
CA SER A 211 5.34 -3.49 5.22
C SER A 211 5.35 -2.08 5.82
N THR A 212 5.76 -1.98 7.08
CA THR A 212 6.00 -0.68 7.73
C THR A 212 7.06 0.14 6.99
N LEU A 213 8.01 -0.49 6.30
CA LEU A 213 9.02 0.18 5.49
C LEU A 213 8.41 0.72 4.20
N ASP A 214 7.58 -0.07 3.51
CA ASP A 214 6.84 0.39 2.32
C ASP A 214 5.97 1.60 2.65
N MET A 215 5.23 1.53 3.76
CA MET A 215 4.36 2.62 4.20
C MET A 215 5.14 3.86 4.65
N TYR A 216 6.29 3.66 5.31
CA TYR A 216 7.18 4.75 5.67
C TYR A 216 7.73 5.46 4.42
N ALA A 217 8.24 4.71 3.45
CA ALA A 217 8.70 5.27 2.19
C ALA A 217 7.57 5.98 1.44
N LEU A 218 6.37 5.36 1.35
CA LEU A 218 5.20 5.97 0.74
C LEU A 218 4.82 7.29 1.40
N SER A 219 4.88 7.35 2.74
CA SER A 219 4.58 8.59 3.47
C SER A 219 5.54 9.72 3.15
N ASN A 220 6.79 9.41 2.78
CA ASN A 220 7.77 10.40 2.35
C ASN A 220 7.62 10.76 0.85
N VAL A 221 7.24 9.81 -0.02
CA VAL A 221 6.92 10.09 -1.43
C VAL A 221 5.79 11.10 -1.56
N TYR A 222 4.81 11.03 -0.66
CA TYR A 222 3.63 11.90 -0.64
C TYR A 222 3.60 12.90 0.52
N ASP A 223 4.75 13.27 1.07
CA ASP A 223 4.85 14.23 2.17
C ASP A 223 4.25 15.61 1.83
N TRP A 224 4.27 15.96 0.54
CA TRP A 224 3.68 17.19 0.00
C TRP A 224 2.17 17.30 0.29
N LEU A 225 1.47 16.20 0.54
CA LEU A 225 0.07 16.21 0.98
C LEU A 225 -0.12 16.84 2.36
N ALA A 226 0.94 17.00 3.15
CA ALA A 226 0.89 17.76 4.40
C ALA A 226 0.65 19.25 4.16
N ASN A 227 1.03 19.77 2.98
CA ASN A 227 0.91 21.20 2.67
C ASN A 227 -0.51 21.58 2.18
N PRO A 228 -1.14 22.61 2.75
CA PRO A 228 -2.50 23.01 2.40
C PRO A 228 -2.60 23.93 1.18
N SER A 229 -1.47 24.45 0.66
CA SER A 229 -1.44 25.60 -0.26
C SER A 229 -1.30 25.26 -1.76
N GLY A 230 -1.51 24.02 -2.18
CA GLY A 230 -1.61 23.68 -3.61
C GLY A 230 -1.20 22.25 -3.91
N PHE A 231 -2.07 21.52 -4.61
CA PHE A 231 -1.86 20.16 -5.09
C PHE A 231 -0.88 20.13 -6.29
N THR A 232 0.28 20.76 -6.14
CA THR A 232 1.40 20.68 -7.07
C THR A 232 2.63 20.32 -6.25
N GLY A 233 2.74 19.03 -5.89
CA GLY A 233 3.93 18.51 -5.22
C GLY A 233 5.18 18.78 -6.09
N PRO A 234 6.35 19.09 -5.49
CA PRO A 234 7.60 19.39 -6.20
C PRO A 234 8.24 18.16 -6.88
N GLY A 235 7.44 17.10 -7.08
CA GLY A 235 7.86 15.73 -7.31
C GLY A 235 8.70 15.14 -6.20
N HIS A 236 9.17 13.91 -6.41
CA HIS A 236 9.97 13.16 -5.45
C HIS A 236 11.19 12.57 -6.17
N PRO A 237 12.44 12.86 -5.76
CA PRO A 237 13.62 12.28 -6.39
C PRO A 237 13.86 10.84 -5.91
N VAL A 238 14.64 10.06 -6.67
CA VAL A 238 15.08 8.73 -6.22
C VAL A 238 15.76 8.87 -4.86
N THR A 239 15.20 8.21 -3.86
CA THR A 239 15.66 8.26 -2.47
C THR A 239 15.62 6.86 -1.89
N ILE A 240 16.57 6.53 -1.03
CA ILE A 240 16.59 5.24 -0.31
C ILE A 240 16.12 5.49 1.11
N TYR A 241 15.09 4.77 1.54
CA TYR A 241 14.57 4.82 2.89
C TYR A 241 14.93 3.57 3.68
N SER A 242 15.27 3.76 4.94
CA SER A 242 15.30 2.74 5.98
C SER A 242 14.45 3.23 7.16
N LEU A 243 13.91 2.29 7.95
CA LEU A 243 13.22 2.67 9.17
C LEU A 243 14.21 3.31 10.14
N PRO A 244 13.85 4.42 10.81
CA PRO A 244 14.70 5.01 11.82
C PRO A 244 14.97 3.97 12.91
N LEU A 245 16.26 3.78 13.25
CA LEU A 245 16.63 2.94 14.39
C LEU A 245 15.80 3.38 15.59
N ARG A 246 15.12 2.43 16.26
CA ARG A 246 14.57 2.72 17.58
C ARG A 246 15.72 3.27 18.42
N LYS A 247 15.69 4.56 18.75
CA LYS A 247 16.54 5.09 19.81
C LYS A 247 16.33 4.14 20.97
N LYS A 248 17.42 3.60 21.56
CA LYS A 248 17.34 2.78 22.76
C LYS A 248 16.29 3.39 23.67
N PRO A 249 15.33 2.63 24.22
CA PRO A 249 14.43 3.20 25.20
C PRO A 249 15.31 3.86 26.25
N VAL A 250 15.18 5.18 26.40
CA VAL A 250 15.70 5.85 27.58
C VAL A 250 15.07 5.08 28.71
N GLN A 251 15.90 4.35 29.45
CA GLN A 251 15.49 3.57 30.60
C GLN A 251 14.55 4.46 31.39
N ALA A 252 13.26 4.11 31.42
CA ALA A 252 12.28 4.88 32.16
C ALA A 252 12.86 5.00 33.56
N GLN A 253 13.25 6.21 33.96
CA GLN A 253 13.56 6.47 35.35
C GLN A 253 12.27 6.09 36.07
N THR A 254 12.35 5.04 36.88
CA THR A 254 11.28 4.64 37.78
C THR A 254 11.08 5.81 38.73
N VAL A 255 10.17 6.72 38.39
CA VAL A 255 9.74 7.77 39.32
C VAL A 255 8.81 7.06 40.30
N SER A 256 9.34 6.67 41.47
CA SER A 256 8.51 6.16 42.55
C SER A 256 7.70 7.32 43.12
N TRP A 257 6.40 7.35 42.83
CA TRP A 257 5.48 8.19 43.59
C TRP A 257 5.17 7.49 44.91
N GLN A 258 5.88 7.87 45.96
CA GLN A 258 5.56 7.47 47.32
C GLN A 258 4.36 8.31 47.77
N ILE A 259 3.19 7.69 47.93
CA ILE A 259 2.04 8.34 48.56
C ILE A 259 2.36 8.50 50.04
N VAL A 260 2.69 9.72 50.47
CA VAL A 260 2.91 10.05 51.88
C VAL A 260 1.54 10.27 52.53
N GLY A 261 1.17 9.42 53.48
CA GLY A 261 -0.03 9.60 54.29
C GLY A 261 0.08 10.86 55.17
N PRO A 262 -1.05 11.50 55.53
CA PRO A 262 -1.02 12.73 56.32
C PRO A 262 -0.39 12.50 57.71
N PRO A 263 0.35 13.49 58.25
CA PRO A 263 1.01 13.36 59.55
C PRO A 263 -0.02 13.25 60.69
N ALA A 264 0.29 12.39 61.67
CA ALA A 264 -0.52 12.22 62.87
C ALA A 264 -0.54 13.51 63.71
N PRO A 265 -1.63 13.78 64.48
CA PRO A 265 -1.72 14.99 65.29
C PRO A 265 -0.70 14.98 66.44
N ALA A 266 -0.06 16.12 66.68
CA ALA A 266 0.93 16.29 67.73
C ALA A 266 0.28 16.21 69.13
N GLU A 267 0.81 15.35 70.00
CA GLU A 267 0.50 15.35 71.42
C GLU A 267 0.97 16.65 72.09
N LEU A 268 0.02 17.35 72.72
CA LEU A 268 0.23 18.46 73.64
C LEU A 268 0.97 17.97 74.89
N ARG A 269 2.29 18.18 74.97
CA ARG A 269 3.00 18.12 76.26
C ARG A 269 2.97 19.49 76.93
N ARG A 270 2.23 19.52 78.05
CA ARG A 270 2.25 20.55 79.07
C ARG A 270 3.67 20.77 79.59
N TYR A 271 4.12 22.01 79.67
CA TYR A 271 5.18 22.41 80.60
C TYR A 271 4.52 22.88 81.90
N SER A 272 4.86 22.22 83.01
CA SER A 272 4.63 22.71 84.36
C SER A 272 5.92 23.28 84.92
N GLU A 273 5.79 24.43 85.60
CA GLU A 273 6.60 24.89 86.74
C GLU A 273 8.02 25.41 86.43
N LYS A 274 8.24 26.72 86.62
CA LYS A 274 8.63 27.48 87.84
C LYS A 274 10.13 27.60 87.99
#